data_AF-A0A7Y6ZN62-F1
#
_entry.id   AF-A0A7Y6ZN62-F1
#
_cell.length_a   1.000
_cell.length_b   1.000
_cell.length_c   1.000
_cell.angle_alpha   90.00
_cell.angle_beta   90.00
_cell.angle_gamma   90.00
#
_symmetry.space_group_name_H-M   'P 1'
#
loop_
_entity.id
_entity.type
_entity.pdbx_description
1 polymer ?
#
loop_
_entity_poly.entity_id
_entity_poly.type
_entity_poly.pdbx_seq_one_letter_code
_entity_poly.pdbx_strand_id
1 'polypeptide(L)' 'MEPIHIDITSVTSFDEINQLIDNSVDENSIIVGFSLGGFSAMNFAIQHPSKVKKLLIISGHMIPLEKPIELTHILNLL' A
#
# COMPACT_ATOMS: atom_id res chain seq x y z
N MET A 1 20.20 8.29 -2.21
CA MET A 1 19.37 7.06 -2.16
C MET A 1 18.48 7.14 -3.36
N GLU A 2 18.55 6.16 -4.24
CA GLU A 2 17.68 6.09 -5.41
C GLU A 2 16.41 5.31 -5.05
N PRO A 3 15.23 5.74 -5.51
CA PRO A 3 14.00 4.99 -5.30
C PRO A 3 14.04 3.67 -6.07
N ILE A 4 13.58 2.60 -5.43
CA ILE A 4 13.39 1.29 -6.07
C ILE A 4 11.92 1.19 -6.49
N HIS A 5 11.69 0.87 -7.77
CA HIS A 5 10.35 0.57 -8.25
C HIS A 5 10.03 -0.91 -8.00
N ILE A 6 8.90 -1.15 -7.33
CA ILE A 6 8.41 -2.48 -7.00
C ILE A 6 7.22 -2.79 -7.92
N ASP A 7 7.45 -3.64 -8.91
CA ASP A 7 6.39 -4.06 -9.84
C ASP A 7 5.51 -5.13 -9.19
N ILE A 8 4.23 -4.79 -8.99
CA ILE A 8 3.22 -5.69 -8.41
C ILE A 8 2.27 -6.30 -9.45
N THR A 9 2.51 -6.09 -10.75
CA THR A 9 1.57 -6.50 -11.80
C THR A 9 1.50 -8.01 -12.02
N SER A 10 2.51 -8.77 -11.59
CA SER A 10 2.58 -10.23 -11.76
C SER A 10 2.00 -11.03 -10.59
N VAL A 11 1.61 -10.36 -9.51
CA VAL A 11 1.10 -10.99 -8.28
C VAL A 11 -0.38 -10.70 -8.10
N THR A 12 -1.09 -11.59 -7.41
CA THR A 12 -2.56 -11.59 -7.36
C THR A 12 -3.15 -11.52 -5.97
N SER A 13 -2.31 -11.59 -4.92
CA SER A 13 -2.76 -11.50 -3.53
C SER A 13 -1.91 -10.54 -2.70
N PHE A 14 -2.46 -10.05 -1.59
CA PHE A 14 -1.73 -9.20 -0.66
C PHE A 14 -0.54 -9.90 0.00
N ASP A 15 -0.62 -11.22 0.22
CA ASP A 15 0.49 -11.99 0.78
C ASP A 15 1.68 -12.05 -0.19
N GLU A 16 1.39 -12.28 -1.48
CA GLU A 16 2.42 -12.25 -2.54
C GLU A 16 3.02 -10.85 -2.69
N ILE A 17 2.18 -9.79 -2.66
CA ILE A 17 2.66 -8.41 -2.69
C ILE A 17 3.54 -8.11 -1.48
N ASN A 18 3.15 -8.55 -0.28
CA ASN A 18 3.94 -8.36 0.94
C ASN A 18 5.31 -9.04 0.83
N GLN A 19 5.35 -10.28 0.32
CA GLN A 19 6.61 -11.00 0.12
C GLN A 19 7.51 -10.30 -0.89
N LEU A 20 6.93 -9.74 -1.96
CA LEU A 20 7.66 -9.00 -2.98
C LEU A 20 8.26 -7.70 -2.41
N ILE A 21 7.50 -6.96 -1.59
CA ILE A 21 7.99 -5.79 -0.87
C ILE A 21 9.10 -6.20 0.11
N ASP A 22 8.90 -7.26 0.90
CA ASP A 22 9.83 -7.71 1.93
C ASP A 22 11.22 -8.05 1.38
N ASN A 23 11.24 -8.70 0.22
CA ASN A 23 12.46 -9.05 -0.52
C ASN A 23 13.18 -7.84 -1.13
N SER A 24 12.51 -6.70 -1.25
CA SER A 24 12.99 -5.51 -1.95
C SER A 24 13.44 -4.38 -1.02
N VAL A 25 13.14 -4.47 0.28
CA VAL A 25 13.37 -3.38 1.24
C VAL A 25 14.13 -3.85 2.48
N ASP A 26 14.99 -2.96 2.99
CA ASP A 26 15.67 -3.13 4.26
C ASP A 26 14.81 -2.62 5.43
N GLU A 27 15.27 -2.84 6.67
CA GLU A 27 14.69 -2.23 7.86
C GLU A 27 14.64 -0.69 7.76
N ASN A 28 13.62 -0.07 8.36
CA ASN A 28 13.44 1.39 8.35
C ASN A 28 13.36 2.05 6.95
N SER A 29 12.79 1.36 5.96
CA SER A 29 12.57 1.89 4.62
C SER A 29 11.40 2.90 4.57
N ILE A 30 11.47 3.85 3.62
CA ILE A 30 10.35 4.73 3.30
C ILE A 30 9.58 4.09 2.15
N ILE A 31 8.30 3.80 2.35
CA ILE A 31 7.46 3.17 1.32
C ILE A 31 6.49 4.20 0.76
N VAL A 32 6.43 4.26 -0.58
CA VAL A 32 5.50 5.11 -1.31
C VAL A 32 4.54 4.21 -2.10
N GLY A 33 3.25 4.28 -1.78
CA GLY A 33 2.21 3.52 -2.47
C GLY A 33 1.33 4.41 -3.33
N PHE A 34 1.18 4.08 -4.62
CA PHE A 34 0.29 4.77 -5.54
C PHE A 34 -0.96 3.95 -5.85
N SER A 35 -2.15 4.53 -5.69
CA SER A 35 -3.44 3.84 -5.97
C SER A 35 -3.53 2.47 -5.25
N LEU A 36 -3.64 1.34 -5.98
CA LEU A 36 -3.57 -0.01 -5.41
C LEU A 36 -2.30 -0.26 -4.57
N GLY A 37 -1.18 0.32 -4.99
CA GLY A 37 0.07 0.29 -4.23
C GLY A 37 -0.05 0.96 -2.86
N GLY A 38 -0.97 1.91 -2.68
CA GLY A 38 -1.29 2.51 -1.39
C GLY A 38 -1.89 1.51 -0.40
N PHE A 39 -2.92 0.77 -0.82
CA PHE A 39 -3.51 -0.31 -0.01
C PHE A 39 -2.50 -1.41 0.28
N SER A 40 -1.71 -1.78 -0.73
CA SER A 40 -0.67 -2.80 -0.62
C SER A 40 0.41 -2.41 0.39
N ALA A 41 0.93 -1.18 0.29
CA ALA A 41 1.94 -0.66 1.20
C ALA A 41 1.41 -0.54 2.63
N MET A 42 0.13 -0.21 2.82
CA MET A 42 -0.50 -0.17 4.14
C MET A 42 -0.65 -1.56 4.75
N ASN A 43 -1.13 -2.53 3.96
CA ASN A 43 -1.20 -3.92 4.39
C ASN A 43 0.18 -4.46 4.81
N PHE A 44 1.21 -4.17 4.02
CA PHE A 44 2.59 -4.51 4.37
C PHE A 44 3.05 -3.86 5.68
N ALA A 45 2.81 -2.57 5.86
CA ALA A 45 3.23 -1.83 7.05
C ALA A 45 2.57 -2.33 8.35
N ILE A 46 1.31 -2.79 8.29
CA ILE A 46 0.62 -3.39 9.44
C ILE A 46 1.29 -4.70 9.87
N GLN A 47 1.73 -5.51 8.89
CA GLN A 47 2.35 -6.82 9.14
C GLN A 47 3.85 -6.72 9.50
N HIS A 48 4.56 -5.70 8.97
CA HIS A 48 6.01 -5.52 9.12
C HIS A 48 6.37 -4.12 9.63
N PRO A 49 5.90 -3.69 10.82
CA PRO A 49 6.06 -2.31 11.28
C PRO A 49 7.53 -1.87 11.47
N SER A 50 8.46 -2.80 11.76
CA SER A 50 9.89 -2.45 11.90
C SER A 50 10.54 -2.06 10.56
N LYS A 51 10.02 -2.59 9.45
CA LYS A 51 10.55 -2.31 8.10
C LYS A 51 10.11 -0.97 7.54
N VAL A 52 9.09 -0.34 8.12
CA VAL A 52 8.51 0.90 7.59
C VAL A 52 8.80 2.08 8.49
N LYS A 53 9.76 2.93 8.08
CA LYS A 53 10.07 4.19 8.77
C LYS A 53 9.01 5.25 8.52
N LYS A 54 8.52 5.34 7.27
CA LYS A 54 7.45 6.25 6.85
C LYS A 54 6.66 5.61 5.72
N LEU A 55 5.35 5.83 5.71
CA LEU A 55 4.44 5.44 4.65
C LEU A 55 3.86 6.70 3.99
N LEU A 56 4.01 6.82 2.68
CA LEU A 56 3.39 7.87 1.86
C LEU A 56 2.41 7.23 0.87
N ILE A 57 1.17 7.71 0.85
CA ILE A 57 0.14 7.22 -0.06
C ILE A 57 -0.24 8.34 -1.03
N ILE A 58 -0.15 8.06 -2.33
CA ILE A 58 -0.48 8.99 -3.41
C ILE A 58 -1.68 8.43 -4.17
N SER A 59 -2.74 9.22 -4.29
CA SER A 59 -3.99 8.82 -4.99
C SER A 59 -4.55 7.47 -4.52
N GLY A 60 -4.27 7.08 -3.27
CA GLY A 60 -4.91 5.96 -2.60
C GLY A 60 -6.13 6.49 -1.85
N HIS A 61 -7.31 5.99 -2.20
CA HIS A 61 -8.51 6.28 -1.41
C HIS A 61 -8.44 5.51 -0.10
N MET A 62 -8.01 6.16 0.98
CA MET A 62 -8.17 5.63 2.33
C MET A 62 -9.63 5.77 2.75
N ILE A 63 -10.49 4.88 2.25
CA ILE A 63 -11.86 4.83 2.74
C ILE A 63 -11.87 3.84 3.90
N PRO A 64 -12.24 4.28 5.11
CA PRO A 64 -12.50 3.34 6.19
C PRO A 64 -13.63 2.42 5.74
N LEU A 65 -13.35 1.12 5.60
CA LEU A 65 -14.35 0.08 5.30
C LEU A 65 -15.54 0.10 6.27
N GLU A 66 -15.38 0.78 7.40
CA GLU A 66 -16.35 1.01 8.45
C GLU A 66 -17.45 2.03 8.10
N LYS A 67 -17.41 2.66 6.91
CA LYS A 67 -18.47 3.57 6.44
C LYS A 67 -18.94 3.30 5.00
N PRO A 68 -19.63 2.17 4.75
CA PRO A 68 -20.06 1.76 3.41
C PRO A 68 -21.02 2.75 2.71
N ILE A 69 -21.76 3.56 3.49
CA ILE A 69 -22.66 4.59 2.95
C ILE A 69 -21.86 5.77 2.36
N GLU A 70 -20.82 6.23 3.06
CA GLU A 70 -19.93 7.29 2.58
C GLU A 70 -19.14 6.81 1.34
N LEU A 71 -18.71 5.54 1.33
CA LEU A 71 -18.09 4.89 0.17
C LEU A 71 -19.00 4.95 -1.06
N THR A 72 -20.25 4.53 -0.92
CA THR A 72 -21.23 4.53 -2.00
C THR A 72 -21.45 5.95 -2.55
N HIS A 73 -21.47 6.96 -1.66
CA HIS A 73 -21.63 8.35 -2.08
C HIS A 73 -20.43 8.86 -2.90
N ILE A 74 -19.21 8.57 -2.47
CA ILE A 74 -17.98 8.97 -3.19
C ILE A 74 -17.90 8.30 -4.55
N LEU A 75 -18.21 6.99 -4.64
CA LEU A 75 -18.15 6.25 -5.90
C LEU A 75 -19.16 6.76 -6.93
N ASN A 76 -20.31 7.29 -6.50
CA ASN A 76 -21.31 7.87 -7.39
C ASN A 76 -20.97 9.30 -7.86
N LEU A 77 -19.89 9.91 -7.36
CA LEU A 77 -19.42 11.24 -7.75
C LEU A 77 -18.24 11.21 -8.75
N LEU A 78 -17.72 10.02 -9.05
CA LEU A 78 -16.68 9.76 -10.05
C LEU A 78 -17.31 9.25 -11.36
#